data_AF-A0A811U9H1-F1
#
_entry.id   AF-A0A811U9H1-F1
#
_cell.length_a   1.000
_cell.length_b   1.000
_cell.length_c   1.000
_cell.angle_alpha   90.00
_cell.angle_beta   90.00
_cell.angle_gamma   90.00
#
_symmetry.space_group_name_H-M   'P 1'
#
loop_
_entity.id
_entity.type
_entity.pdbx_description
1 polymer ?
#
loop_
_entity_poly.entity_id
_entity_poly.type
_entity_poly.pdbx_seq_one_letter_code
_entity_poly.pdbx_strand_id
1 'polypeptide(L)'
;MDMINDLAPLAPELVIQLEKHEQKRENMFKGNAKIPYVRPEEDPVLNDFKREMLFHRQAQAAVLEGIKRLHAAGIVTRRPDDYFAEMAKSDEHMQKVRKNLMAKQEGQAKSERIKQIREQRKMGKLLAKQTKVQREMEKKDMLDKLKKFRKGKLKNLDFLDYAKALESQKKKSADKRKQRNKKFGFGGKKKGLKRNTKSSAGGYEKVKNFRKGSKASSSGSKRLGKSRRVKAKSKK
;
A
#
# COMPACT_ATOMS: atom_id res chain seq x y z
N MET A 1 -36.48 -27.48 24.83
CA MET A 1 -36.07 -27.82 23.44
C MET A 1 -34.56 -27.66 23.40
N ASP A 2 -33.87 -28.54 24.11
CA ASP A 2 -32.43 -28.39 24.30
C ASP A 2 -31.73 -29.14 23.18
N MET A 3 -30.90 -28.43 22.44
CA MET A 3 -30.11 -28.98 21.33
C MET A 3 -28.68 -29.12 21.83
N ILE A 4 -28.22 -30.36 21.95
CA ILE A 4 -26.82 -30.69 22.26
C ILE A 4 -26.17 -30.99 20.92
N ASN A 5 -25.42 -30.01 20.40
CA ASN A 5 -24.86 -30.07 19.06
C ASN A 5 -23.34 -30.05 19.13
N ASP A 6 -22.73 -30.90 18.30
CA ASP A 6 -21.29 -30.88 18.09
C ASP A 6 -20.85 -29.59 17.38
N LEU A 7 -19.55 -29.28 17.46
CA LEU A 7 -18.98 -28.10 16.81
C LEU A 7 -19.12 -28.18 15.29
N ALA A 8 -19.62 -27.11 14.67
CA ALA A 8 -19.68 -27.02 13.21
C ALA A 8 -18.29 -27.21 12.59
N PRO A 9 -18.17 -27.88 11.43
CA PRO A 9 -16.89 -28.09 10.77
C PRO A 9 -16.20 -26.75 10.49
N LEU A 10 -14.89 -26.69 10.73
CA LEU A 10 -14.13 -25.46 10.56
C LEU A 10 -13.97 -25.16 9.07
N ALA A 11 -14.53 -24.05 8.61
CA ALA A 11 -14.36 -23.61 7.23
C ALA A 11 -12.87 -23.28 6.97
N PRO A 12 -12.33 -23.58 5.78
CA PRO A 12 -10.92 -23.32 5.46
C PRO A 12 -10.56 -21.83 5.57
N GLU A 13 -11.51 -20.93 5.32
CA GLU A 13 -11.30 -19.49 5.51
C GLU A 13 -11.05 -19.11 6.97
N LEU A 14 -11.75 -19.76 7.91
CA LEU A 14 -11.61 -19.52 9.35
C LEU A 14 -10.26 -20.03 9.86
N VAL A 15 -9.79 -21.17 9.35
CA VAL A 15 -8.44 -21.71 9.62
C VAL A 15 -7.39 -20.66 9.25
N ILE A 16 -7.47 -20.15 8.02
CA ILE A 16 -6.54 -19.14 7.51
C ILE A 16 -6.59 -17.86 8.35
N GLN A 17 -7.76 -17.48 8.88
CA GLN A 17 -7.90 -16.32 9.75
C GLN A 17 -7.24 -16.53 11.12
N LEU A 18 -7.38 -17.72 11.73
CA LEU A 18 -6.70 -18.09 12.97
C LEU A 18 -5.19 -18.02 12.79
N GLU A 19 -4.66 -18.70 11.78
CA GLU A 19 -3.22 -18.71 11.50
C GLU A 19 -2.69 -17.29 11.27
N LYS A 20 -3.42 -16.46 10.51
CA LYS A 20 -3.06 -15.05 10.33
C LYS A 20 -3.08 -14.27 11.64
N HIS A 21 -3.99 -14.58 12.56
CA HIS A 21 -4.07 -13.93 13.86
C HIS A 21 -2.91 -14.35 14.77
N GLU A 22 -2.60 -15.65 14.82
CA GLU A 22 -1.45 -16.21 15.54
C GLU A 22 -0.13 -15.63 15.01
N GLN A 23 0.08 -15.64 13.69
CA GLN A 23 1.25 -15.04 13.05
C GLN A 23 1.36 -13.53 13.32
N LYS A 24 0.24 -12.79 13.31
CA LYS A 24 0.24 -11.36 13.66
C LYS A 24 0.69 -11.16 15.11
N ARG A 25 0.22 -11.99 16.03
CA ARG A 25 0.57 -11.92 17.44
C ARG A 25 2.05 -12.24 17.67
N GLU A 26 2.57 -13.29 17.03
CA GLU A 26 3.99 -13.59 17.02
C GLU A 26 4.85 -12.46 16.46
N ASN A 27 4.43 -11.86 15.34
CA ASN A 27 5.16 -10.76 14.72
C ASN A 27 5.19 -9.51 15.61
N MET A 28 4.18 -9.30 16.46
CA MET A 28 4.20 -8.22 17.46
C MET A 28 5.23 -8.48 18.57
N PHE A 29 5.36 -9.71 19.05
CA PHE A 29 6.36 -10.07 20.05
C PHE A 29 7.79 -10.02 19.48
N LYS A 30 8.02 -10.53 18.27
CA LYS A 30 9.35 -10.53 17.62
C LYS A 30 9.88 -9.12 17.31
N GLY A 31 8.99 -8.13 17.15
CA GLY A 31 9.34 -6.78 16.72
C GLY A 31 9.39 -5.72 17.82
N ASN A 32 9.00 -6.03 19.06
CA ASN A 32 8.78 -5.02 20.08
C ASN A 32 9.29 -5.45 21.46
N ALA A 33 10.52 -5.06 21.80
CA ALA A 33 11.18 -5.39 23.07
C ALA A 33 10.47 -4.86 24.34
N LYS A 34 9.46 -3.98 24.18
CA LYS A 34 8.64 -3.46 25.28
C LYS A 34 7.48 -4.38 25.69
N ILE A 35 7.14 -5.37 24.86
CA ILE A 35 6.05 -6.30 25.16
C ILE A 35 6.69 -7.60 25.69
N PRO A 36 6.43 -7.99 26.94
CA PRO A 36 6.92 -9.26 27.46
C PRO A 36 6.31 -10.39 26.63
N TYR A 37 7.16 -11.34 26.21
CA TYR A 37 6.69 -12.53 25.52
C TYR A 37 5.83 -13.35 26.49
N VAL A 38 4.61 -13.66 26.07
CA VAL A 38 3.70 -14.56 26.77
C VAL A 38 3.56 -15.81 25.93
N ARG A 39 3.56 -16.98 26.56
CA ARG A 39 3.34 -18.24 25.85
C ARG A 39 1.97 -18.21 25.17
N PRO A 40 1.81 -18.74 23.94
CA PRO A 40 0.52 -18.71 23.24
C PRO A 40 -0.66 -19.29 24.03
N GLU A 41 -0.40 -20.29 24.88
CA GLU A 41 -1.40 -20.94 25.74
C GLU A 41 -1.87 -20.05 26.90
N GLU A 42 -1.03 -19.11 27.34
CA GLU A 42 -1.31 -18.19 28.45
C GLU A 42 -1.74 -16.80 27.96
N ASP A 43 -1.70 -16.56 26.64
CA ASP A 43 -2.03 -15.25 26.07
C ASP A 43 -3.54 -14.99 26.12
N PRO A 44 -4.01 -14.02 26.94
CA PRO A 44 -5.44 -13.80 27.14
C PRO A 44 -6.14 -13.38 25.84
N VAL A 45 -5.44 -12.72 24.92
CA VAL A 45 -6.02 -12.25 23.65
C VAL A 45 -6.23 -13.41 22.67
N LEU A 46 -5.28 -14.34 22.61
CA LEU A 46 -5.34 -15.49 21.72
C LEU A 46 -6.36 -16.52 22.24
N ASN A 47 -6.42 -16.67 23.57
CA ASN A 47 -7.43 -17.48 24.25
C ASN A 47 -8.84 -16.92 24.06
N ASP A 48 -9.04 -15.61 24.15
CA ASP A 48 -10.33 -14.97 23.89
C ASP A 48 -10.79 -15.20 22.45
N PHE A 49 -9.90 -15.02 21.46
CA PHE A 49 -10.24 -15.28 20.06
C PHE A 49 -10.62 -16.74 19.79
N LYS A 50 -9.87 -17.70 20.35
CA LYS A 50 -10.18 -19.13 20.24
C LYS A 50 -11.53 -19.44 20.89
N ARG A 51 -11.81 -18.87 22.06
CA ARG A 51 -13.08 -19.04 22.79
C ARG A 51 -14.27 -18.48 22.01
N GLU A 52 -14.18 -17.25 21.52
CA GLU A 52 -15.25 -16.64 20.70
C GLU A 52 -15.54 -17.46 19.44
N MET A 53 -14.49 -18.03 18.82
CA MET A 53 -14.67 -18.90 17.67
C MET A 53 -15.37 -20.22 18.03
N LEU A 54 -15.11 -20.79 19.20
CA LEU A 54 -15.84 -21.97 19.68
C LEU A 54 -17.33 -21.65 19.87
N PHE A 55 -17.66 -20.53 20.52
CA PHE A 55 -19.05 -20.09 20.68
C PHE A 55 -19.75 -19.88 19.34
N HIS A 56 -19.07 -19.24 18.39
CA HIS A 56 -19.60 -19.06 17.05
C HIS A 56 -19.88 -20.39 16.34
N ARG A 57 -18.95 -21.36 16.40
CA ARG A 57 -19.11 -22.67 15.76
C ARG A 57 -20.24 -23.50 16.39
N GLN A 58 -20.34 -23.46 17.71
CA GLN A 58 -21.41 -24.15 18.43
C GLN A 58 -22.78 -23.54 18.06
N ALA A 59 -22.88 -22.21 18.05
CA ALA A 59 -24.10 -21.50 17.64
C ALA A 59 -24.45 -21.81 16.17
N GLN A 60 -23.46 -21.87 15.28
CA GLN A 60 -23.67 -22.20 13.87
C GLN A 60 -24.23 -23.62 13.69
N ALA A 61 -23.70 -24.61 14.42
CA ALA A 61 -24.22 -25.98 14.38
C ALA A 61 -25.68 -26.05 14.87
N ALA A 62 -25.98 -25.36 15.98
CA ALA A 62 -27.33 -25.24 16.52
C ALA A 62 -28.31 -24.63 15.51
N VAL A 63 -27.90 -23.57 14.80
CA VAL A 63 -28.72 -22.92 13.77
C VAL A 63 -28.97 -23.86 12.58
N LEU A 64 -27.94 -24.57 12.11
CA LEU A 64 -28.08 -25.48 10.96
C LEU A 64 -29.05 -26.63 11.23
N GLU A 65 -29.03 -27.20 12.44
CA GLU A 65 -29.98 -28.23 12.82
C GLU A 65 -31.37 -27.66 13.14
N GLY A 66 -31.43 -26.53 13.85
CA GLY A 66 -32.68 -25.87 14.20
C GLY A 66 -33.49 -25.47 12.98
N ILE A 67 -32.84 -24.89 11.96
CA ILE A 67 -33.50 -24.52 10.70
C ILE A 67 -34.11 -25.74 10.01
N LYS A 68 -33.39 -26.87 9.95
CA LYS A 68 -33.92 -28.11 9.36
C LYS A 68 -35.19 -28.58 10.06
N ARG A 69 -35.22 -28.56 11.39
CA ARG A 69 -36.40 -28.95 12.19
C ARG A 69 -37.57 -28.00 11.97
N LEU A 70 -37.32 -26.68 11.91
CA LEU A 70 -38.36 -25.68 11.65
C LEU A 70 -38.96 -25.81 10.24
N HIS A 71 -38.14 -26.10 9.23
CA HIS A 71 -38.62 -26.37 7.88
C HIS A 71 -39.46 -27.65 7.80
N ALA A 72 -39.07 -28.70 8.51
CA ALA A 72 -39.88 -29.92 8.62
C ALA A 72 -41.25 -29.67 9.29
N ALA A 73 -41.33 -28.70 10.19
CA ALA A 73 -42.59 -28.25 10.80
C ALA A 73 -43.38 -27.25 9.93
N GLY A 74 -42.90 -26.91 8.72
CA GLY A 74 -43.57 -25.96 7.83
C GLY A 74 -43.43 -24.48 8.22
N ILE A 75 -42.50 -24.14 9.14
CA ILE A 75 -42.31 -22.77 9.63
C ILE A 75 -41.32 -22.03 8.73
N VAL A 76 -41.71 -20.84 8.25
CA VAL A 76 -40.84 -19.96 7.46
C VAL A 76 -39.83 -19.27 8.38
N THR A 77 -38.53 -19.47 8.12
CA THR A 77 -37.44 -18.97 8.98
C THR A 77 -36.74 -17.71 8.46
N ARG A 78 -36.78 -17.44 7.15
CA ARG A 78 -36.09 -16.30 6.54
C ARG A 78 -36.96 -15.04 6.62
N ARG A 79 -36.38 -13.96 7.15
CA ARG A 79 -36.99 -12.61 7.09
C ARG A 79 -37.04 -12.13 5.62
N PRO A 80 -38.22 -11.80 5.07
CA PRO A 80 -38.34 -11.17 3.76
C PRO A 80 -37.70 -9.77 3.74
N ASP A 81 -37.09 -9.39 2.62
CA ASP A 81 -36.42 -8.10 2.48
C ASP A 81 -37.41 -6.91 2.45
N ASP A 82 -38.66 -7.16 2.04
CA ASP A 82 -39.74 -6.17 1.93
C ASP A 82 -40.60 -6.04 3.21
N TYR A 83 -40.24 -6.76 4.27
CA TYR A 83 -40.95 -6.71 5.55
C TYR A 83 -40.29 -5.72 6.52
N PHE A 84 -40.81 -4.49 6.56
CA PHE A 84 -40.33 -3.41 7.42
C PHE A 84 -41.04 -3.44 8.78
N ALA A 85 -40.44 -4.15 9.74
CA ALA A 85 -40.81 -4.12 11.15
C ALA A 85 -39.68 -3.50 11.98
N GLU A 86 -40.00 -3.07 13.21
CA GLU A 86 -39.00 -2.54 14.13
C GLU A 86 -37.90 -3.58 14.41
N MET A 87 -36.64 -3.16 14.24
CA MET A 87 -35.46 -4.00 14.47
C MET A 87 -34.85 -3.68 15.83
N ALA A 88 -34.12 -4.63 16.42
CA ALA A 88 -33.47 -4.44 17.72
C ALA A 88 -32.48 -3.25 17.81
N LYS A 89 -32.03 -2.71 16.66
CA LYS A 89 -31.18 -1.51 16.57
C LYS A 89 -31.74 -0.58 15.51
N SER A 90 -31.71 0.72 15.79
CA SER A 90 -32.15 1.74 14.83
C SER A 90 -31.25 1.83 13.61
N ASP A 91 -31.85 2.24 12.48
CA ASP A 91 -31.12 2.42 11.23
C ASP A 91 -30.03 3.50 11.34
N GLU A 92 -30.30 4.58 12.10
CA GLU A 92 -29.31 5.62 12.36
C GLU A 92 -28.05 5.07 13.05
N HIS A 93 -28.23 4.16 14.02
CA HIS A 93 -27.12 3.48 14.67
C HIS A 93 -26.34 2.63 13.67
N MET A 94 -27.04 1.82 12.87
CA MET A 94 -26.39 0.95 11.88
C MET A 94 -25.69 1.73 10.77
N GLN A 95 -26.19 2.90 10.37
CA GLN A 95 -25.51 3.79 9.45
C GLN A 95 -24.19 4.32 10.03
N LYS A 96 -24.14 4.64 11.33
CA LYS A 96 -22.88 5.04 12.01
C LYS A 96 -21.88 3.88 12.02
N VAL A 97 -22.34 2.67 12.33
CA VAL A 97 -21.49 1.46 12.29
C VAL A 97 -20.94 1.22 10.89
N ARG A 98 -21.78 1.28 9.85
CA ARG A 98 -21.37 1.13 8.44
C ARG A 98 -20.33 2.17 8.03
N LYS A 99 -20.54 3.45 8.37
CA LYS A 99 -19.56 4.52 8.10
C LYS A 99 -18.20 4.23 8.74
N ASN A 100 -18.18 3.72 9.98
CA ASN A 100 -16.95 3.37 10.67
C ASN A 100 -16.25 2.16 10.03
N LEU A 101 -16.99 1.15 9.61
CA LEU A 101 -16.44 -0.02 8.90
C LEU A 101 -15.81 0.40 7.56
N MET A 102 -16.52 1.20 6.76
CA MET A 102 -16.00 1.73 5.49
C MET A 102 -14.74 2.58 5.71
N ALA A 103 -14.73 3.44 6.74
CA ALA A 103 -13.54 4.23 7.08
C ALA A 103 -12.33 3.36 7.46
N LYS A 104 -12.54 2.27 8.21
CA LYS A 104 -11.48 1.30 8.56
C LYS A 104 -10.94 0.59 7.33
N GLN A 105 -11.81 0.08 6.46
CA GLN A 105 -11.43 -0.58 5.21
C GLN A 105 -10.64 0.36 4.29
N GLU A 106 -11.12 1.60 4.11
CA GLU A 106 -10.39 2.62 3.35
C GLU A 106 -9.02 2.94 3.97
N GLY A 107 -8.93 2.99 5.29
CA GLY A 107 -7.68 3.23 6.01
C GLY A 107 -6.65 2.12 5.77
N GLN A 108 -7.10 0.86 5.79
CA GLN A 108 -6.27 -0.31 5.48
C GLN A 108 -5.82 -0.29 4.02
N ALA A 109 -6.74 -0.12 3.07
CA ALA A 109 -6.42 -0.05 1.64
C ALA A 109 -5.45 1.10 1.31
N LYS A 110 -5.60 2.27 1.95
CA LYS A 110 -4.66 3.39 1.80
C LYS A 110 -3.28 3.03 2.33
N SER A 111 -3.20 2.35 3.47
CA SER A 111 -1.94 1.94 4.09
C SER A 111 -1.19 0.92 3.22
N GLU A 112 -1.91 -0.05 2.65
CA GLU A 112 -1.37 -1.03 1.71
C GLU A 112 -0.87 -0.40 0.42
N ARG A 113 -1.66 0.50 -0.19
CA ARG A 113 -1.21 1.27 -1.37
C ARG A 113 0.07 2.05 -1.09
N ILE A 114 0.19 2.67 0.10
CA ILE A 114 1.41 3.39 0.49
C ILE A 114 2.60 2.43 0.63
N LYS A 115 2.42 1.23 1.19
CA LYS A 115 3.47 0.21 1.28
C LYS A 115 3.94 -0.21 -0.11
N GLN A 116 3.02 -0.54 -1.01
CA GLN A 116 3.33 -0.90 -2.40
C GLN A 116 4.11 0.21 -3.13
N ILE A 117 3.70 1.48 -2.97
CA ILE A 117 4.40 2.62 -3.58
C ILE A 117 5.82 2.75 -3.02
N ARG A 118 6.02 2.52 -1.72
CA ARG A 118 7.36 2.57 -1.10
C ARG A 118 8.24 1.46 -1.63
N GLU A 119 7.72 0.24 -1.76
CA GLU A 119 8.44 -0.91 -2.33
C GLU A 119 8.81 -0.68 -3.79
N GLN A 120 7.87 -0.23 -4.62
CA GLN A 120 8.14 0.16 -6.01
C GLN A 120 9.25 1.21 -6.11
N ARG A 121 9.26 2.22 -5.23
CA ARG A 121 10.34 3.23 -5.18
C ARG A 121 11.69 2.64 -4.75
N LYS A 122 11.71 1.68 -3.81
CA LYS A 122 12.93 0.97 -3.42
C LYS A 122 13.47 0.14 -4.59
N MET A 123 12.61 -0.67 -5.21
CA MET A 123 12.97 -1.49 -6.36
C MET A 123 13.44 -0.64 -7.55
N GLY A 124 12.77 0.46 -7.85
CA GLY A 124 13.20 1.39 -8.89
C GLY A 124 14.59 1.99 -8.66
N LYS A 125 14.97 2.26 -7.39
CA LYS A 125 16.33 2.71 -7.05
C LYS A 125 17.36 1.60 -7.22
N LEU A 126 17.04 0.36 -6.84
CA LEU A 126 17.92 -0.79 -7.01
C LEU A 126 18.16 -1.07 -8.49
N LEU A 127 17.09 -1.11 -9.30
CA LEU A 127 17.18 -1.25 -10.76
C LEU A 127 18.01 -0.13 -11.40
N ALA A 128 17.84 1.12 -10.96
CA ALA A 128 18.63 2.24 -11.46
C ALA A 128 20.14 2.10 -11.14
N LYS A 129 20.49 1.49 -10.00
CA LYS A 129 21.89 1.19 -9.67
C LYS A 129 22.42 0.02 -10.49
N GLN A 130 21.67 -1.08 -10.55
CA GLN A 130 22.05 -2.29 -11.30
C GLN A 130 22.26 -1.98 -12.79
N THR A 131 21.37 -1.20 -13.40
CA THR A 131 21.52 -0.76 -14.79
C THR A 131 22.74 0.13 -15.03
N LYS A 132 23.17 0.93 -14.05
CA LYS A 132 24.43 1.69 -14.17
C LYS A 132 25.64 0.77 -14.12
N VAL A 133 25.68 -0.16 -13.18
CA VAL A 133 26.76 -1.15 -13.04
C VAL A 133 26.85 -2.01 -14.30
N GLN A 134 25.73 -2.52 -14.80
CA GLN A 134 25.66 -3.28 -16.06
C GLN A 134 26.23 -2.48 -17.23
N ARG A 135 25.83 -1.21 -17.40
CA ARG A 135 26.38 -0.35 -18.46
C ARG A 135 27.88 -0.10 -18.32
N GLU A 136 28.41 0.02 -17.10
CA GLU A 136 29.84 0.20 -16.87
C GLU A 136 30.63 -1.09 -17.17
N MET A 137 30.08 -2.26 -16.81
CA MET A 137 30.66 -3.55 -17.18
C MET A 137 30.64 -3.76 -18.70
N GLU A 138 29.51 -3.53 -19.36
CA GLU A 138 29.39 -3.60 -20.83
C GLU A 138 30.40 -2.68 -21.53
N LYS A 139 30.62 -1.46 -21.01
CA LYS A 139 31.64 -0.55 -21.54
C LYS A 139 33.06 -1.08 -21.34
N LYS A 140 33.38 -1.63 -20.16
CA LYS A 140 34.69 -2.23 -19.89
C LYS A 140 34.94 -3.42 -20.83
N ASP A 141 33.95 -4.31 -20.96
CA ASP A 141 34.02 -5.47 -21.85
C ASP A 141 34.20 -5.05 -23.32
N MET A 142 33.51 -3.99 -23.76
CA MET A 142 33.67 -3.42 -25.09
C MET A 142 35.08 -2.86 -25.31
N LEU A 143 35.64 -2.13 -24.33
CA LEU A 143 36.99 -1.59 -24.39
C LEU A 143 38.05 -2.70 -24.41
N ASP A 144 37.84 -3.78 -23.65
CA ASP A 144 38.76 -4.91 -23.64
C ASP A 144 38.70 -5.71 -24.94
N LYS A 145 37.51 -5.87 -25.54
CA LYS A 145 37.35 -6.43 -26.90
C LYS A 145 38.08 -5.56 -27.93
N LEU A 146 37.96 -4.24 -27.87
CA LEU A 146 38.69 -3.30 -28.73
C LEU A 146 40.21 -3.42 -28.57
N LYS A 147 40.71 -3.51 -27.33
CA LYS A 147 42.14 -3.70 -27.05
C LYS A 147 42.65 -5.04 -27.60
N LYS A 148 41.86 -6.12 -27.47
CA LYS A 148 42.21 -7.44 -28.02
C LYS A 148 42.23 -7.44 -29.56
N PHE A 149 41.29 -6.73 -30.20
CA PHE A 149 41.27 -6.51 -31.65
C PHE A 149 42.49 -5.70 -32.12
N ARG A 150 42.82 -4.58 -31.46
CA ARG A 150 44.02 -3.77 -31.77
C ARG A 150 45.33 -4.58 -31.64
N LYS A 151 45.37 -5.57 -30.74
CA LYS A 151 46.51 -6.48 -30.56
C LYS A 151 46.49 -7.68 -31.54
N GLY A 152 45.58 -7.72 -32.51
CA GLY A 152 45.49 -8.77 -33.53
C GLY A 152 44.96 -10.12 -33.04
N LYS A 153 44.47 -10.22 -31.79
CA LYS A 153 44.00 -11.48 -31.19
C LYS A 153 42.56 -11.86 -31.59
N LEU A 154 41.80 -10.92 -32.13
CA LEU A 154 40.43 -11.12 -32.62
C LEU A 154 40.36 -10.61 -34.06
N LYS A 155 39.85 -11.42 -35.00
CA LYS A 155 39.74 -11.07 -36.43
C LYS A 155 38.37 -10.47 -36.81
N ASN A 156 37.32 -10.70 -36.02
CA ASN A 156 35.94 -10.34 -36.36
C ASN A 156 35.42 -9.16 -35.50
N LEU A 157 34.78 -8.18 -36.14
CA LEU A 157 34.26 -6.93 -35.55
C LEU A 157 32.80 -7.00 -35.10
N ASP A 158 32.26 -8.20 -34.91
CA ASP A 158 30.83 -8.47 -34.68
C ASP A 158 30.22 -7.77 -33.45
N PHE A 159 31.04 -7.32 -32.49
CA PHE A 159 30.57 -6.59 -31.30
C PHE A 159 30.13 -5.13 -31.59
N LEU A 160 30.43 -4.58 -32.78
CA LEU A 160 30.10 -3.19 -33.14
C LEU A 160 28.70 -3.00 -33.72
N ASP A 161 28.04 -4.06 -34.23
CA ASP A 161 26.68 -3.94 -34.76
C ASP A 161 25.66 -3.62 -33.66
N TYR A 162 25.94 -4.03 -32.43
CA TYR A 162 25.15 -3.64 -31.25
C TYR A 162 25.21 -2.13 -30.97
N ALA A 163 26.31 -1.46 -31.30
CA ALA A 163 26.47 -0.02 -31.12
C ALA A 163 25.65 0.80 -32.14
N LYS A 164 25.58 0.34 -33.40
CA LYS A 164 24.70 0.92 -34.43
C LYS A 164 23.23 0.85 -34.04
N ALA A 165 22.79 -0.27 -33.47
CA ALA A 165 21.43 -0.43 -32.96
C ALA A 165 21.12 0.57 -31.82
N LEU A 166 22.08 0.81 -30.92
CA LEU A 166 21.95 1.77 -29.81
C LEU A 166 21.87 3.24 -30.30
N GLU A 167 22.55 3.55 -31.40
CA GLU A 167 22.53 4.89 -32.00
C GLU A 167 21.18 5.21 -32.66
N SER A 168 20.53 4.22 -33.27
CA SER A 168 19.16 4.34 -33.78
C SER A 168 18.15 4.66 -32.66
N GLN A 169 18.34 4.10 -31.47
CA GLN A 169 17.52 4.38 -30.28
C GLN A 169 17.72 5.81 -29.74
N LYS A 170 18.94 6.35 -29.78
CA LYS A 170 19.23 7.74 -29.38
C LYS A 170 18.51 8.75 -30.27
N LYS A 171 18.42 8.52 -31.59
CA LYS A 171 17.68 9.38 -32.53
C LYS A 171 16.19 9.47 -32.14
N LYS A 172 15.53 8.35 -31.82
CA LYS A 172 14.13 8.32 -31.35
C LYS A 172 13.90 9.11 -30.04
N SER A 173 14.90 9.14 -29.15
CA SER A 173 14.84 9.92 -27.90
C SER A 173 14.92 11.44 -28.13
N ALA A 174 15.70 11.86 -29.14
CA ALA A 174 15.82 13.25 -29.55
C ALA A 174 14.50 13.76 -30.12
N ASP A 175 13.78 12.95 -30.91
CA ASP A 175 12.49 13.33 -31.47
C ASP A 175 11.39 13.46 -30.41
N LYS A 176 11.38 12.58 -29.39
CA LYS A 176 10.50 12.75 -28.21
C LYS A 176 10.82 14.03 -27.43
N ARG A 177 12.07 14.50 -27.44
CA ARG A 177 12.45 15.79 -26.82
C ARG A 177 12.01 16.97 -27.70
N LYS A 178 12.17 16.89 -29.02
CA LYS A 178 11.67 17.87 -29.99
C LYS A 178 10.15 18.04 -29.90
N GLN A 179 9.37 16.95 -29.84
CA GLN A 179 7.91 17.02 -29.69
C GLN A 179 7.48 17.67 -28.36
N ARG A 180 8.15 17.35 -27.25
CA ARG A 180 7.87 18.01 -25.95
C ARG A 180 8.27 19.48 -25.96
N ASN A 181 9.35 19.83 -26.65
CA ASN A 181 9.74 21.22 -26.84
C ASN A 181 8.75 21.97 -27.74
N LYS A 182 8.17 21.32 -28.76
CA LYS A 182 7.10 21.89 -29.59
C LYS A 182 5.82 22.11 -28.77
N LYS A 183 5.42 21.13 -27.96
CA LYS A 183 4.19 21.19 -27.14
C LYS A 183 4.29 22.17 -25.98
N PHE A 184 5.45 22.29 -25.35
CA PHE A 184 5.60 23.08 -24.13
C PHE A 184 6.53 24.29 -24.28
N GLY A 185 7.26 24.48 -25.37
CA GLY A 185 8.33 25.49 -25.54
C GLY A 185 9.71 25.04 -25.01
N PHE A 186 10.78 25.77 -25.30
CA PHE A 186 12.13 25.52 -24.78
C PHE A 186 12.56 26.66 -23.86
N GLY A 187 12.75 26.40 -22.56
CA GLY A 187 13.25 27.38 -21.58
C GLY A 187 12.36 28.62 -21.35
N GLY A 188 11.77 28.76 -20.15
CA GLY A 188 10.97 29.93 -19.78
C GLY A 188 9.85 29.62 -18.79
N LYS A 189 9.25 30.67 -18.20
CA LYS A 189 8.07 30.53 -17.31
C LYS A 189 6.84 30.12 -18.15
N LYS A 190 6.64 28.83 -18.28
CA LYS A 190 5.44 28.24 -18.88
C LYS A 190 4.27 28.44 -17.92
N LYS A 191 3.10 28.88 -18.41
CA LYS A 191 1.86 29.19 -17.66
C LYS A 191 1.26 27.97 -16.91
N GLY A 192 2.06 27.21 -16.16
CA GLY A 192 1.62 26.01 -15.45
C GLY A 192 1.36 24.78 -16.31
N LEU A 193 1.40 24.87 -17.65
CA LEU A 193 1.06 23.78 -18.59
C LEU A 193 1.88 22.48 -18.42
N LYS A 194 3.04 22.53 -17.78
CA LYS A 194 3.88 21.36 -17.46
C LYS A 194 3.66 20.83 -16.04
N ARG A 195 2.78 21.44 -15.24
CA ARG A 195 2.45 20.99 -13.89
C ARG A 195 1.37 19.91 -14.00
N ASN A 196 1.52 18.85 -13.22
CA ASN A 196 0.44 17.89 -13.05
C ASN A 196 -0.74 18.59 -12.38
N THR A 197 -1.91 18.53 -13.01
CA THR A 197 -3.20 18.91 -12.42
C THR A 197 -3.70 17.83 -11.46
N LYS A 198 -4.63 18.19 -10.58
CA LYS A 198 -5.25 17.28 -9.59
C LYS A 198 -5.80 15.99 -10.22
N SER A 199 -6.34 16.06 -11.43
CA SER A 199 -6.83 14.90 -12.20
C SER A 199 -5.71 14.04 -12.76
N SER A 200 -4.60 14.63 -13.21
CA SER A 200 -3.43 13.91 -13.75
C SER A 200 -2.51 13.29 -12.68
N ALA A 201 -2.64 13.71 -11.42
CA ALA A 201 -1.79 13.28 -10.32
C ALA A 201 -2.32 12.03 -9.58
N GLY A 202 -3.23 11.23 -10.17
CA GLY A 202 -3.62 9.91 -9.65
C GLY A 202 -4.11 9.88 -8.20
N GLY A 203 -4.68 10.98 -7.69
CA GLY A 203 -5.16 11.07 -6.31
C GLY A 203 -4.07 11.24 -5.23
N TYR A 204 -2.81 11.51 -5.60
CA TYR A 204 -1.67 11.56 -4.67
C TYR A 204 -1.52 12.85 -3.81
N GLU A 205 -2.44 13.81 -3.90
CA GLU A 205 -2.32 15.07 -3.15
C GLU A 205 -2.71 14.98 -1.66
N LYS A 206 -3.32 13.88 -1.20
CA LYS A 206 -3.69 13.72 0.22
C LYS A 206 -2.51 13.33 1.14
N VAL A 207 -1.26 13.47 0.71
CA VAL A 207 -0.14 13.53 1.66
C VAL A 207 0.04 14.99 2.06
N LYS A 208 -0.81 15.45 3.00
CA LYS A 208 -0.57 16.70 3.74
C LYS A 208 0.88 16.67 4.20
N ASN A 209 1.66 17.66 3.76
CA ASN A 209 2.98 17.94 4.28
C ASN A 209 2.93 17.90 5.83
N PHE A 210 3.47 16.85 6.44
CA PHE A 210 3.68 16.72 7.89
C PHE A 210 4.84 17.61 8.36
N ARG A 211 4.83 18.87 7.91
CA ARG A 211 5.67 19.95 8.43
C ARG A 211 4.82 21.21 8.57
N LYS A 212 3.83 21.16 9.48
CA LYS A 212 3.33 22.36 10.15
C LYS A 212 2.59 22.03 11.44
N GLY A 213 3.23 22.34 12.57
CA GLY A 213 2.60 22.93 13.74
C GLY A 213 1.85 21.98 14.67
N SER A 214 2.61 21.33 15.56
CA SER A 214 2.13 21.08 16.92
C SER A 214 1.67 22.41 17.53
N LYS A 215 0.40 22.47 17.94
CA LYS A 215 -0.09 23.51 18.85
C LYS A 215 0.65 23.31 20.18
N ALA A 216 1.62 24.18 20.44
CA ALA A 216 2.12 24.44 21.77
C ALA A 216 1.98 25.95 22.00
N SER A 217 1.29 26.26 23.09
CA SER A 217 1.13 27.56 23.73
C SER A 217 2.43 28.34 23.85
N SER A 218 2.45 29.58 23.36
CA SER A 218 2.92 30.75 24.12
C SER A 218 2.90 32.01 23.25
N SER A 219 2.36 33.07 23.82
CA SER A 219 2.46 34.45 23.35
C SER A 219 3.93 34.87 23.28
N GLY A 220 4.47 34.99 22.07
CA GLY A 220 5.81 35.52 21.83
C GLY A 220 5.91 35.99 20.39
N SER A 221 6.39 37.23 20.19
CA SER A 221 6.40 37.90 18.89
C SER A 221 7.02 37.03 17.78
N LYS A 222 6.27 36.81 16.70
CA LYS A 222 6.71 36.00 15.55
C LYS A 222 7.87 36.69 14.83
N ARG A 223 9.10 36.26 15.12
CA ARG A 223 10.29 36.64 14.34
C ARG A 223 10.10 36.27 12.86
N LEU A 224 10.17 37.26 11.98
CA LEU A 224 10.08 37.07 10.53
C LEU A 224 11.22 36.19 10.00
N GLY A 225 10.95 35.41 8.94
CA GLY A 225 11.91 34.51 8.31
C GLY A 225 13.17 35.20 7.77
N LYS A 226 14.28 34.45 7.66
CA LYS A 226 15.64 34.96 7.33
C LYS A 226 15.66 35.84 6.08
N SER A 227 14.96 35.45 5.01
CA SER A 227 14.86 36.22 3.76
C SER A 227 14.14 37.56 3.93
N ARG A 228 13.06 37.61 4.73
CA ARG A 228 12.34 38.85 5.05
C ARG A 228 13.18 39.79 5.93
N ARG A 229 14.00 39.24 6.83
CA ARG A 229 14.91 40.01 7.68
C ARG A 229 16.02 40.71 6.89
N VAL A 230 16.61 40.02 5.91
CA VAL A 230 17.63 40.61 5.03
C VAL A 230 17.02 41.74 4.18
N LYS A 231 15.80 41.54 3.66
CA LYS A 231 15.09 42.54 2.85
C LYS A 231 14.64 43.78 3.62
N ALA A 232 14.41 43.65 4.93
CA ALA A 232 14.08 44.77 5.81
C ALA A 232 15.33 45.58 6.19
N LYS A 233 16.49 44.92 6.30
CA LYS A 233 17.78 45.60 6.53
C LYS A 233 18.25 46.43 5.34
N SER A 234 17.92 46.02 4.11
CA SER A 234 18.23 46.79 2.89
C SER A 234 17.25 47.93 2.61
N LYS A 235 16.38 48.27 3.56
CA LYS A 235 15.36 49.33 3.45
C LYS A 235 15.59 50.48 4.44
N LYS A 236 16.75 50.50 5.08
CA LYS A 236 17.30 51.69 5.75
C LYS A 236 18.36 52.29 4.85
#